data_AF-A0A059C534-F1
#
_entry.id   AF-A0A059C534-F1
#
_cell.length_a   1.000
_cell.length_b   1.000
_cell.length_c   1.000
_cell.angle_alpha   90.00
_cell.angle_beta   90.00
_cell.angle_gamma   90.00
#
_symmetry.space_group_name_H-M   'P 1'
#
loop_
_entity.id
_entity.type
_entity.pdbx_description
1 polymer ?
#
loop_
_entity_poly.entity_id
_entity_poly.type
_entity_poly.pdbx_seq_one_letter_code
_entity_poly.pdbx_strand_id
1 'polypeptide(L)'
;MGDFTIQISNELVDRLIDNDEKLKRKTRKIKPRLPKEPQHPQSKVNQKQPSKDSVGLPIQPPFFLPVSPPAHSAIAELDAIRSVLKESESIVERLQKQEETVLREVTEKAKELRDKEFKLPYQKPMPCLAENNACLECYKEHAKDPLKCAHLVRSFADCARRVRQQVSTAGKQT
;
A
#
# COMPACT_ATOMS: atom_id res chain seq x y z
N MET A 1 29.30 35.80 6.16
CA MET A 1 28.13 34.99 6.57
C MET A 1 26.94 35.92 6.45
N GLY A 2 26.00 35.65 5.54
CA GLY A 2 24.88 36.54 5.25
C GLY A 2 23.70 36.19 6.15
N ASP A 3 23.14 37.20 6.82
CA ASP A 3 22.01 37.03 7.72
C ASP A 3 20.71 36.89 6.91
N PHE A 4 20.12 35.69 6.92
CA PHE A 4 18.82 35.45 6.31
C PHE A 4 17.72 35.81 7.31
N THR A 5 17.00 36.91 7.05
CA THR A 5 15.79 37.25 7.78
C THR A 5 14.59 36.60 7.08
N ILE A 6 13.96 35.64 7.76
CA ILE A 6 12.73 35.01 7.27
C ILE A 6 11.56 35.89 7.70
N GLN A 7 10.83 36.45 6.74
CA GLN A 7 9.57 37.14 6.99
C GLN A 7 8.42 36.19 6.74
N ILE A 8 7.71 35.82 7.80
CA ILE A 8 6.48 35.03 7.71
C ILE A 8 5.31 36.01 7.74
N SER A 9 4.45 35.96 6.73
CA SER A 9 3.24 36.78 6.72
C SER A 9 2.21 36.25 7.72
N ASN A 10 1.53 37.16 8.41
CA ASN A 10 0.48 36.80 9.38
C ASN A 10 -0.66 36.00 8.72
N GLU A 11 -0.91 36.22 7.42
CA GLU A 11 -1.88 35.43 6.64
C GLU A 11 -1.51 33.93 6.57
N LEU A 12 -0.23 33.59 6.55
CA LEU A 12 0.21 32.18 6.57
C LEU A 12 -0.12 31.53 7.93
N VAL A 13 0.03 32.29 9.01
CA VAL A 13 -0.24 31.84 10.37
C VAL A 13 -1.74 31.61 10.56
N ASP A 14 -2.58 32.54 10.10
CA ASP A 14 -4.04 32.42 10.18
C ASP A 14 -4.56 31.20 9.40
N ARG A 15 -4.00 30.91 8.22
CA ARG A 15 -4.36 29.73 7.43
C ARG A 15 -3.95 28.42 8.08
N LEU A 16 -2.90 28.39 8.90
CA LEU A 16 -2.49 27.19 9.63
C LEU A 16 -3.44 26.92 10.81
N ILE A 17 -3.89 27.97 11.49
CA ILE A 17 -4.83 27.87 12.62
C ILE A 17 -6.22 27.41 12.12
N ASP A 18 -6.69 27.93 10.99
CA ASP A 18 -8.04 27.62 10.48
C ASP A 18 -8.16 26.22 9.84
N ASN A 19 -7.05 25.58 9.47
CA ASN A 19 -7.04 24.23 8.91
C ASN A 19 -7.20 23.12 9.97
N ASP A 20 -6.89 23.40 11.24
CA ASP A 20 -6.99 22.41 12.33
C ASP A 20 -8.44 22.19 12.77
N GLU A 21 -9.28 23.24 12.73
CA GLU A 21 -10.63 23.22 13.28
C GLU A 21 -11.74 22.73 12.32
N LYS A 22 -11.51 22.65 11.00
CA LYS A 22 -12.61 22.44 10.01
C LYS A 22 -12.37 21.43 8.89
N LEU A 23 -11.69 20.32 9.16
CA LEU A 23 -11.63 19.18 8.21
C LEU A 23 -12.41 17.93 8.67
N LYS A 24 -13.70 18.13 9.03
CA LYS A 24 -14.74 17.11 8.75
C LYS A 24 -15.39 17.41 7.39
N ARG A 25 -14.68 17.16 6.29
CA ARG A 25 -15.27 17.25 4.94
C ARG A 25 -15.22 15.90 4.23
N LYS A 26 -16.43 15.35 4.04
CA LYS A 26 -16.76 14.13 3.29
C LYS A 26 -15.98 14.03 1.97
N THR A 27 -15.33 12.89 1.77
CA THR A 27 -14.65 12.48 0.53
C THR A 27 -15.61 12.48 -0.65
N ARG A 28 -15.58 13.54 -1.48
CA ARG A 28 -16.17 13.49 -2.83
C ARG A 28 -15.15 12.80 -3.75
N LYS A 29 -15.49 11.61 -4.23
CA LYS A 29 -14.71 10.86 -5.23
C LYS A 29 -14.57 11.71 -6.51
N ILE A 30 -13.34 12.11 -6.82
CA ILE A 30 -12.99 12.68 -8.12
C ILE A 30 -12.53 11.52 -9.01
N LYS A 31 -13.24 11.28 -10.13
CA LYS A 31 -12.84 10.33 -11.17
C LYS A 31 -11.62 10.88 -11.92
N PRO A 32 -10.54 10.12 -12.12
CA PRO A 32 -9.43 10.54 -12.97
C PRO A 32 -9.89 10.58 -14.44
N ARG A 33 -9.68 11.70 -15.13
CA ARG A 33 -9.71 11.74 -16.59
C ARG A 33 -8.33 11.32 -17.11
N LEU A 34 -8.30 10.33 -18.00
CA LEU A 34 -7.09 9.96 -18.74
C LEU A 34 -6.62 11.12 -19.65
N PRO A 35 -5.29 11.34 -19.79
CA PRO A 35 -4.72 12.23 -20.79
C PRO A 35 -4.98 11.73 -22.22
N LYS A 36 -5.35 12.67 -23.09
CA LYS A 36 -5.65 12.47 -24.52
C LYS A 36 -4.35 12.58 -25.32
N GLU A 37 -4.07 11.56 -26.11
CA GLU A 37 -2.93 11.46 -27.03
C GLU A 37 -3.01 12.51 -28.16
N PRO A 38 -1.91 13.23 -28.49
CA PRO A 38 -1.89 14.14 -29.63
C PRO A 38 -1.81 13.38 -30.96
N GLN A 39 -2.80 13.62 -31.82
CA GLN A 39 -2.88 13.05 -33.16
C GLN A 39 -1.78 13.59 -34.10
N HIS A 40 -1.15 12.65 -34.80
CA HIS A 40 -0.27 12.87 -35.94
C HIS A 40 -1.08 13.39 -37.15
N PRO A 41 -0.65 14.47 -37.84
CA PRO A 41 -1.23 14.82 -39.12
C PRO A 41 -0.58 13.99 -40.24
N GLN A 42 -1.40 13.21 -40.96
CA GLN A 42 -1.02 12.58 -42.22
C GLN A 42 -0.98 13.64 -43.34
N SER A 43 0.13 13.69 -44.07
CA SER A 43 0.25 14.42 -45.32
C SER A 43 -0.39 13.63 -46.47
N LYS A 44 -1.29 14.28 -47.21
CA LYS A 44 -1.72 13.88 -48.55
C LYS A 44 -1.77 15.12 -49.43
N VAL A 45 -0.86 15.23 -50.40
CA VAL A 45 -1.04 16.10 -51.56
C VAL A 45 -0.70 15.30 -52.81
N ASN A 46 -1.71 15.19 -53.68
CA ASN A 46 -1.69 14.51 -54.97
C ASN A 46 -1.48 15.55 -56.09
N GLN A 47 -0.31 15.50 -56.73
CA GLN A 47 -0.03 15.48 -58.18
C GLN A 47 -0.83 16.37 -59.17
N LYS A 48 -0.09 17.19 -59.93
CA LYS A 48 -0.15 17.52 -61.40
C LYS A 48 0.56 18.88 -61.63
N GLN A 49 1.32 19.21 -62.68
CA GLN A 49 1.80 18.60 -63.94
C GLN A 49 3.03 19.46 -64.39
N PRO A 50 3.81 19.07 -65.43
CA PRO A 50 5.12 19.67 -65.75
C PRO A 50 5.05 20.74 -66.85
N SER A 51 5.99 21.69 -66.83
CA SER A 51 6.30 22.52 -68.00
C SER A 51 7.74 23.03 -67.96
N LYS A 52 8.53 22.39 -68.84
CA LYS A 52 9.67 22.82 -69.67
C LYS A 52 10.50 24.09 -69.37
N ASP A 53 11.79 23.85 -69.63
CA ASP A 53 12.85 24.72 -70.15
C ASP A 53 13.52 25.72 -69.19
N SER A 54 14.76 25.40 -68.79
CA SER A 54 15.93 26.26 -69.03
C SER A 54 17.25 25.58 -68.64
N VAL A 55 18.23 25.75 -69.51
CA VAL A 55 19.63 25.33 -69.37
C VAL A 55 20.30 26.08 -68.22
N GLY A 56 21.03 25.36 -67.36
CA GLY A 56 21.94 25.95 -66.37
C GLY A 56 22.42 24.89 -65.37
N LEU A 57 23.72 24.55 -65.41
CA LEU A 57 24.34 23.58 -64.50
C LEU A 57 24.50 24.20 -63.09
N PRO A 58 23.97 23.60 -62.00
CA PRO A 58 24.41 23.93 -60.65
C PRO A 58 25.31 22.82 -60.12
N ILE A 59 26.53 23.20 -59.77
CA ILE A 59 27.50 22.39 -59.01
C ILE A 59 26.80 21.90 -57.73
N GLN A 60 26.73 20.58 -57.54
CA GLN A 60 26.23 19.99 -56.30
C GLN A 60 27.21 20.32 -55.15
N PRO A 61 26.75 20.82 -53.99
CA PRO A 61 27.59 20.87 -52.81
C PRO A 61 27.86 19.42 -52.33
N PRO A 62 29.06 19.10 -51.82
CA PRO A 62 29.33 17.76 -51.32
C PRO A 62 28.37 17.46 -50.17
N PHE A 63 27.67 16.34 -50.26
CA PHE A 63 26.87 15.82 -49.16
C PHE A 63 27.80 15.55 -47.97
N PHE A 64 27.74 16.39 -46.95
CA PHE A 64 28.29 16.05 -45.64
C PHE A 64 27.42 14.92 -45.07
N LEU A 65 27.87 13.68 -45.24
CA LEU A 65 27.35 12.58 -44.44
C LEU A 65 27.74 12.87 -42.97
N PRO A 66 26.80 12.74 -42.01
CA PRO A 66 27.15 12.87 -40.61
C PRO A 66 28.24 11.84 -40.30
N VAL A 67 29.36 12.31 -39.77
CA VAL A 67 30.45 11.46 -39.32
C VAL A 67 29.87 10.49 -38.28
N SER A 68 29.86 9.21 -38.63
CA SER A 68 29.51 8.14 -37.69
C SER A 68 30.36 8.33 -36.43
N PRO A 69 29.76 8.52 -35.24
CA PRO A 69 30.54 8.62 -34.03
C PRO A 69 31.40 7.35 -33.88
N PRO A 70 32.63 7.47 -33.36
CA PRO A 70 33.53 6.33 -33.24
C PRO A 70 32.85 5.26 -32.39
N ALA A 71 32.88 3.99 -32.83
CA ALA A 71 32.21 2.87 -32.16
C ALA A 71 32.55 2.76 -30.67
N HIS A 72 33.71 3.27 -30.24
CA HIS A 72 34.13 3.34 -28.85
C HIS A 72 33.27 4.26 -27.98
N SER A 73 32.69 5.33 -28.53
CA SER A 73 31.79 6.24 -27.81
C SER A 73 30.46 5.57 -27.46
N ALA A 74 29.86 4.86 -28.41
CA ALA A 74 28.62 4.11 -28.18
C ALA A 74 28.81 2.97 -27.15
N ILE A 75 29.97 2.30 -27.16
CA ILE A 75 30.29 1.26 -26.17
C ILE A 75 30.44 1.85 -24.76
N ALA A 76 31.11 3.00 -24.63
CA ALA A 76 31.28 3.69 -23.35
C ALA A 76 29.93 4.16 -22.76
N GLU A 77 29.01 4.66 -23.60
CA GLU A 77 27.66 5.03 -23.16
C GLU A 77 26.86 3.80 -22.69
N LEU A 78 26.95 2.67 -23.39
CA LEU A 78 26.29 1.43 -22.97
C LEU A 78 26.84 0.90 -21.65
N ASP A 79 28.14 0.97 -21.43
CA ASP A 79 28.75 0.55 -20.16
C ASP A 79 28.39 1.49 -19.01
N ALA A 80 28.29 2.79 -19.26
CA ALA A 80 27.76 3.75 -18.28
C ALA A 80 26.31 3.39 -17.89
N ILE A 81 25.45 3.08 -18.85
CA ILE A 81 24.06 2.65 -18.59
C ILE A 81 24.03 1.37 -17.75
N ARG A 82 24.83 0.36 -18.11
CA ARG A 82 24.91 -0.90 -17.34
C ARG A 82 25.38 -0.67 -15.91
N SER A 83 26.35 0.22 -15.71
CA SER A 83 26.85 0.57 -14.39
C SER A 83 25.74 1.17 -13.51
N VAL A 84 24.97 2.12 -14.07
CA VAL A 84 23.84 2.74 -13.36
C VAL A 84 22.76 1.70 -13.04
N LEU A 85 22.46 0.78 -13.95
CA LEU A 85 21.48 -0.28 -13.70
C LEU A 85 21.93 -1.20 -12.55
N LYS A 86 23.21 -1.62 -12.56
CA LYS A 86 23.77 -2.46 -11.49
C LYS A 86 23.77 -1.75 -10.14
N GLU A 87 24.10 -0.47 -10.12
CA GLU A 87 24.02 0.35 -8.91
C GLU A 87 22.58 0.47 -8.41
N SER A 88 21.62 0.69 -9.32
CA SER A 88 20.21 0.78 -8.97
C SER A 88 19.67 -0.51 -8.35
N GLU A 89 20.06 -1.67 -8.91
CA GLU A 89 19.70 -2.98 -8.38
C GLU A 89 20.25 -3.19 -6.96
N SER A 90 21.53 -2.85 -6.76
CA SER A 90 22.16 -2.95 -5.43
C SER A 90 21.50 -2.03 -4.40
N ILE A 91 21.10 -0.82 -4.79
CA ILE A 91 20.37 0.11 -3.91
C ILE A 91 18.98 -0.47 -3.57
N VAL A 92 18.27 -1.03 -4.54
CA VAL A 92 16.95 -1.64 -4.32
C VAL A 92 17.06 -2.81 -3.34
N GLU A 93 18.03 -3.71 -3.52
CA GLU A 93 18.24 -4.82 -2.58
C GLU A 93 18.53 -4.34 -1.15
N ARG A 94 19.33 -3.28 -1.01
CA ARG A 94 19.63 -2.69 0.30
C ARG A 94 18.39 -2.06 0.94
N LEU A 95 17.58 -1.36 0.15
CA LEU A 95 16.33 -0.76 0.62
C LEU A 95 15.31 -1.82 1.03
N GLN A 96 15.18 -2.91 0.27
CA GLN A 96 14.30 -4.04 0.62
C GLN A 96 14.71 -4.66 1.96
N LYS A 97 16.01 -4.90 2.18
CA LYS A 97 16.51 -5.39 3.47
C LYS A 97 16.21 -4.44 4.63
N GLN A 98 16.32 -3.14 4.38
CA GLN A 98 16.00 -2.12 5.38
C GLN A 98 14.49 -2.09 5.68
N GLU A 99 13.65 -2.16 4.65
CA GLU A 99 12.20 -2.23 4.78
C GLU A 99 11.78 -3.44 5.61
N GLU A 100 12.31 -4.64 5.32
CA GLU A 100 12.01 -5.85 6.08
C GLU A 100 12.40 -5.73 7.55
N THR A 101 13.55 -5.10 7.83
CA THR A 101 14.02 -4.88 9.20
C THR A 101 13.09 -3.93 9.95
N VAL A 102 12.76 -2.79 9.34
CA VAL A 102 11.86 -1.79 9.93
C VAL A 102 10.46 -2.38 10.12
N LEU A 103 9.94 -3.13 9.16
CA LEU A 103 8.64 -3.78 9.25
C LEU A 103 8.59 -4.75 10.43
N ARG A 104 9.65 -5.55 10.61
CA ARG A 104 9.76 -6.48 11.75
C ARG A 104 9.76 -5.72 13.07
N GLU A 105 10.58 -4.69 13.20
CA GLU A 105 10.67 -3.87 14.42
C GLU A 105 9.34 -3.20 14.76
N VAL A 106 8.69 -2.57 13.77
CA VAL A 106 7.38 -1.93 13.96
C VAL A 106 6.32 -2.96 14.36
N THR A 107 6.33 -4.14 13.74
CA THR A 107 5.39 -5.21 14.07
C THR A 107 5.59 -5.72 15.49
N GLU A 108 6.84 -5.91 15.91
CA GLU A 108 7.18 -6.33 17.27
C GLU A 108 6.77 -5.26 18.29
N LYS A 109 7.10 -4.00 18.02
CA LYS A 109 6.73 -2.87 18.88
C LYS A 109 5.22 -2.69 18.98
N ALA A 110 4.49 -2.85 17.89
CA ALA A 110 3.03 -2.80 17.90
C ALA A 110 2.42 -3.93 18.73
N LYS A 111 2.99 -5.15 18.69
CA LYS A 111 2.58 -6.26 19.57
C LYS A 111 2.90 -5.95 21.02
N GLU A 112 4.11 -5.46 21.30
CA GLU A 112 4.56 -5.09 22.64
C GLU A 112 3.63 -4.03 23.27
N LEU A 113 3.31 -2.96 22.54
CA LEU A 113 2.39 -1.91 22.99
C LEU A 113 0.99 -2.47 23.24
N ARG A 114 0.47 -3.29 22.30
CA ARG A 114 -0.82 -3.95 22.49
C ARG A 114 -0.83 -4.79 23.76
N ASP A 115 0.25 -5.52 24.01
CA ASP A 115 0.37 -6.44 25.13
C ASP A 115 0.63 -5.74 26.48
N LYS A 116 1.14 -4.51 26.48
CA LYS A 116 1.42 -3.76 27.71
C LYS A 116 0.29 -2.79 28.05
N GLU A 117 -0.19 -2.05 27.06
CA GLU A 117 -1.09 -0.91 27.28
C GLU A 117 -2.54 -1.22 26.92
N PHE A 118 -2.76 -2.11 25.95
CA PHE A 118 -4.09 -2.39 25.40
C PHE A 118 -4.57 -3.82 25.64
N LYS A 119 -3.97 -4.55 26.59
CA LYS A 119 -4.57 -5.80 27.05
C LYS A 119 -5.90 -5.46 27.69
N LEU A 120 -6.97 -6.06 27.17
CA LEU A 120 -8.20 -6.12 27.93
C LEU A 120 -7.87 -6.74 29.29
N PRO A 121 -8.40 -6.19 30.40
CA PRO A 121 -8.28 -6.80 31.72
C PRO A 121 -8.53 -8.29 31.57
N TYR A 122 -7.62 -9.11 32.13
CA TYR A 122 -7.58 -10.56 31.95
C TYR A 122 -8.98 -11.14 31.74
N GLN A 123 -9.26 -11.56 30.51
CA GLN A 123 -10.56 -12.15 30.20
C GLN A 123 -10.62 -13.47 30.97
N LYS A 124 -11.50 -13.53 31.96
CA LYS A 124 -11.72 -14.76 32.72
C LYS A 124 -11.98 -15.89 31.72
N PRO A 125 -11.36 -17.07 31.89
CA PRO A 125 -11.56 -18.18 30.98
C PRO A 125 -13.06 -18.47 30.86
N MET A 126 -13.48 -18.85 29.65
CA MET A 126 -14.88 -19.11 29.36
C MET A 126 -15.43 -20.13 30.37
N PRO A 127 -16.46 -19.77 31.15
CA PRO A 127 -16.97 -20.64 32.18
C PRO A 127 -17.62 -21.88 31.55
N CYS A 128 -17.41 -23.06 32.14
CA CYS A 128 -17.89 -24.35 31.63
C CYS A 128 -17.17 -24.88 30.37
N LEU A 129 -15.91 -24.50 30.17
CA LEU A 129 -15.13 -24.94 29.01
C LEU A 129 -14.90 -26.46 28.98
N ALA A 130 -14.72 -27.09 30.14
CA ALA A 130 -14.52 -28.54 30.22
C ALA A 130 -15.77 -29.32 29.78
N GLU A 131 -16.94 -28.93 30.29
CA GLU A 131 -18.23 -29.55 29.95
C GLU A 131 -18.61 -29.28 28.49
N ASN A 132 -18.26 -28.10 27.96
CA ASN A 132 -18.45 -27.75 26.54
C ASN A 132 -17.61 -28.67 25.65
N ASN A 133 -16.31 -28.80 25.93
CA ASN A 133 -15.43 -29.65 25.15
C ASN A 133 -15.89 -31.11 25.17
N ALA A 134 -16.28 -31.63 26.34
CA ALA A 134 -16.82 -32.98 26.45
C ALA A 134 -18.10 -33.18 25.62
N CYS A 135 -19.01 -32.20 25.59
CA CYS A 135 -20.19 -32.25 24.71
C CYS A 135 -19.80 -32.32 23.24
N LEU A 136 -18.85 -31.47 22.81
CA LEU A 136 -18.40 -31.41 21.42
C LEU A 136 -17.69 -32.67 20.99
N GLU A 137 -16.85 -33.25 21.86
CA GLU A 137 -16.18 -34.52 21.61
C GLU A 137 -17.19 -35.66 21.47
N CYS A 138 -18.17 -35.76 22.37
CA CYS A 138 -19.21 -36.76 22.26
C CYS A 138 -20.03 -36.63 20.97
N TYR A 139 -20.37 -35.41 20.55
CA TYR A 139 -21.10 -35.22 19.29
C TYR A 139 -20.27 -35.58 18.06
N LYS A 140 -18.94 -35.40 18.10
CA LYS A 140 -18.03 -35.87 17.04
C LYS A 140 -18.04 -37.40 16.97
N GLU A 141 -18.04 -38.08 18.11
CA GLU A 141 -18.05 -39.56 18.17
C GLU A 141 -19.42 -40.18 17.88
N HIS A 142 -20.51 -39.46 18.17
CA HIS A 142 -21.89 -39.94 18.05
C HIS A 142 -22.74 -39.12 17.07
N ALA A 143 -22.17 -38.74 15.92
CA ALA A 143 -22.85 -37.92 14.91
C ALA A 143 -24.18 -38.50 14.40
N LYS A 144 -24.33 -39.83 14.39
CA LYS A 144 -25.55 -40.53 13.97
C LYS A 144 -26.58 -40.72 15.08
N ASP A 145 -26.16 -40.62 16.34
CA ASP A 145 -27.04 -40.78 17.50
C ASP A 145 -26.70 -39.74 18.58
N PRO A 146 -27.12 -38.48 18.37
CA PRO A 146 -26.79 -37.36 19.25
C PRO A 146 -27.37 -37.51 20.66
N LEU A 147 -28.37 -38.38 20.86
CA LEU A 147 -29.04 -38.56 22.16
C LEU A 147 -28.14 -39.26 23.19
N LYS A 148 -27.11 -40.01 22.75
CA LYS A 148 -26.10 -40.59 23.64
C LYS A 148 -25.33 -39.54 24.45
N CYS A 149 -25.23 -38.31 23.92
CA CYS A 149 -24.54 -37.20 24.55
C CYS A 149 -25.42 -36.42 25.56
N ALA A 150 -26.66 -36.84 25.81
CA ALA A 150 -27.61 -36.11 26.66
C ALA A 150 -27.08 -35.84 28.08
N HIS A 151 -26.30 -36.76 28.66
CA HIS A 151 -25.72 -36.58 29.99
C HIS A 151 -24.67 -35.45 30.03
N LEU A 152 -23.86 -35.30 28.97
CA LEU A 152 -22.87 -34.23 28.85
C LEU A 152 -23.55 -32.89 28.62
N VAL A 153 -24.57 -32.86 27.75
CA VAL A 153 -25.38 -31.66 27.50
C VAL A 153 -26.04 -31.16 28.79
N ARG A 154 -26.55 -32.07 29.62
CA ARG A 154 -27.11 -31.74 30.93
C ARG A 154 -26.05 -31.16 31.87
N SER A 155 -24.87 -31.77 31.92
CA SER A 155 -23.73 -31.26 32.70
C SER A 155 -23.34 -29.83 32.29
N PHE A 156 -23.21 -29.57 30.98
CA PHE A 156 -22.94 -28.23 30.46
C PHE A 156 -24.05 -27.23 30.80
N ALA A 157 -25.31 -27.62 30.64
CA ALA A 157 -26.46 -26.77 30.97
C ALA A 157 -26.51 -26.43 32.47
N ASP A 158 -26.19 -27.38 33.33
CA ASP A 158 -26.15 -27.18 34.78
C ASP A 158 -24.98 -26.27 35.19
N CYS A 159 -23.81 -26.44 34.60
CA CYS A 159 -22.69 -25.52 34.79
C CYS A 159 -23.07 -24.09 34.36
N ALA A 160 -23.62 -23.93 33.15
CA ALA A 160 -24.01 -22.62 32.63
C ALA A 160 -25.09 -21.96 33.51
N ARG A 161 -25.99 -22.74 34.11
CA ARG A 161 -27.01 -22.25 35.06
C ARG A 161 -26.36 -21.72 36.33
N ARG A 162 -25.42 -22.46 36.92
CA ARG A 162 -24.69 -22.02 38.14
C ARG A 162 -23.92 -20.73 37.90
N VAL A 163 -23.25 -20.62 36.76
CA VAL A 163 -22.49 -19.42 36.39
C VAL A 163 -23.41 -18.21 36.25
N ARG A 164 -24.56 -18.35 35.56
CA ARG A 164 -25.56 -17.27 35.45
C ARG A 164 -26.06 -16.81 36.82
N GLN A 165 -26.29 -17.75 37.73
CA GLN A 165 -26.71 -17.44 39.10
C GLN A 165 -25.63 -16.64 39.85
N GLN A 166 -24.36 -17.05 39.78
CA GLN A 166 -23.24 -16.35 40.43
C GLN A 166 -23.07 -14.90 39.94
N VAL A 167 -23.24 -14.66 38.63
CA VAL A 167 -23.17 -13.31 38.06
C VAL A 167 -24.35 -12.45 38.54
N SER A 168 -25.55 -13.03 38.62
CA SER A 168 -26.75 -12.31 39.10
C SER A 168 -26.71 -11.96 40.59
N THR A 169 -25.99 -12.74 41.41
CA THR A 169 -25.82 -12.47 42.84
C THR A 169 -24.71 -11.46 43.12
N ALA A 170 -23.64 -11.48 42.31
CA ALA A 170 -22.55 -10.49 42.42
C ALA A 170 -23.02 -9.06 42.06
N GLY A 171 -23.96 -8.92 41.12
CA GLY A 171 -24.54 -7.62 40.74
C GLY A 171 -25.56 -7.03 41.73
N LYS A 172 -25.90 -7.72 42.83
CA LYS A 172 -26.83 -7.24 43.87
C LYS A 172 -26.15 -6.74 45.15
N GLN A 173 -24.83 -6.81 45.22
CA GLN A 173 -24.03 -6.37 46.38
C GLN A 173 -23.24 -5.06 46.13
N THR A 174 -23.54 -4.37 45.03
CA THR A 174 -23.11 -2.99 44.72
C THR A 174 -24.35 -2.14 44.58
#